data_AF-A0A369Z0U5-F1
#
_entry.id   AF-A0A369Z0U5-F1
#
_cell.length_a   1.000
_cell.length_b   1.000
_cell.length_c   1.000
_cell.angle_alpha   90.00
_cell.angle_beta   90.00
_cell.angle_gamma   90.00
#
_symmetry.space_group_name_H-M   'P 1'
#
loop_
_entity.id
_entity.type
_entity.pdbx_description
1 polymer ?
#
loop_
_entity_poly.entity_id
_entity_poly.type
_entity_poly.pdbx_seq_one_letter_code
_entity_poly.pdbx_strand_id
1 'polypeptide(L)'
;MIIGNPGIYDSKGNFNSFAIQIDKILDTDNFSVNLCIDMNIYPTQLAYNKASYLIDYFNPKLEIFSNINDELFYLDDRDLMINLMAKGFGYIYAIEELIKDHKINYQEFIDNEDVFFEKLNVTKQNGEVNPYLWEIDYMEYVNKGIYPFVINSSSGLSKVIVVFNKNRSCDLDYIEDRLLLSNTRLSQSVGFFDERFWGVKVSCVKSDELNLIINKVYSVLSNAS
;
A
#
# COMPACT_ATOMS: atom_id res chain seq x y z
N MET A 1 -11.64 18.02 -0.09
CA MET A 1 -11.55 18.33 1.37
C MET A 1 -10.37 17.57 1.93
N ILE A 2 -9.58 18.18 2.83
CA ILE A 2 -8.47 17.49 3.51
C ILE A 2 -8.86 17.25 4.98
N ILE A 3 -8.72 16.01 5.44
CA ILE A 3 -8.99 15.58 6.82
C ILE A 3 -7.69 15.11 7.46
N GLY A 4 -7.21 15.81 8.48
CA GLY A 4 -5.92 15.55 9.13
C GLY A 4 -4.93 16.68 8.91
N ASN A 5 -3.64 16.39 9.05
CA ASN A 5 -2.56 17.34 8.82
C ASN A 5 -1.58 16.79 7.76
N PRO A 6 -1.53 17.36 6.54
CA PRO A 6 -0.72 16.81 5.46
C PRO A 6 0.79 17.02 5.65
N GLY A 7 1.26 17.67 6.74
CA GLY A 7 2.68 17.93 6.98
C GLY A 7 3.01 19.42 7.17
N ILE A 8 2.11 20.16 7.82
CA ILE A 8 2.34 21.54 8.24
C ILE A 8 2.39 21.62 9.77
N TYR A 9 3.14 22.56 10.33
CA TYR A 9 3.08 22.79 11.78
C TYR A 9 1.68 23.29 12.16
N ASP A 10 1.08 22.68 13.17
CA ASP A 10 -0.16 23.20 13.73
C ASP A 10 0.10 24.51 14.52
N SER A 11 -0.97 25.19 14.94
CA SER A 11 -0.86 26.44 15.71
C SER A 11 -0.17 26.28 17.07
N LYS A 12 0.09 25.05 17.50
CA LYS A 12 0.78 24.68 18.75
C LYS A 12 2.21 24.19 18.50
N GLY A 13 2.68 24.20 17.25
CA GLY A 13 4.01 23.74 16.84
C GLY A 13 4.15 22.21 16.76
N ASN A 14 3.07 21.45 16.83
CA ASN A 14 3.13 20.00 16.59
C ASN A 14 3.23 19.72 15.10
N PHE A 15 4.10 18.78 14.75
CA PHE A 15 4.21 18.25 13.40
C PHE A 15 3.57 16.86 13.33
N ASN A 16 2.58 16.74 12.46
CA ASN A 16 2.01 15.47 12.01
C ASN A 16 1.92 15.59 10.48
N SER A 17 2.21 14.51 9.78
CA SER A 17 2.24 14.50 8.32
C SER A 17 1.32 13.47 7.68
N PHE A 18 0.19 13.16 8.32
CA PHE A 18 -0.87 12.35 7.70
C PHE A 18 -2.20 13.09 7.59
N ALA A 19 -2.74 13.08 6.38
CA ALA A 19 -4.11 13.45 6.10
C ALA A 19 -4.71 12.56 5.01
N ILE A 20 -6.02 12.65 4.85
CA ILE A 20 -6.75 12.04 3.74
C ILE A 20 -7.45 13.17 2.98
N GLN A 21 -7.18 13.23 1.69
CA GLN A 21 -7.91 14.08 0.77
C GLN A 21 -9.13 13.30 0.25
N ILE A 22 -10.31 13.88 0.42
CA ILE A 22 -11.59 13.35 -0.09
C ILE A 22 -12.32 14.43 -0.89
N ASP A 23 -12.62 14.16 -2.15
CA ASP A 23 -13.28 15.12 -3.05
C ASP A 23 -14.42 14.45 -3.81
N LYS A 24 -15.60 15.06 -3.80
CA LYS A 24 -16.71 14.63 -4.66
C LYS A 24 -16.38 15.00 -6.10
N ILE A 25 -16.47 14.03 -7.02
CA ILE A 25 -16.31 14.28 -8.45
C ILE A 25 -17.58 14.93 -8.97
N LEU A 26 -17.43 16.10 -9.61
CA LEU A 26 -18.53 16.90 -10.13
C LEU A 26 -19.40 16.06 -11.07
N ASP A 27 -20.71 16.22 -10.95
CA ASP A 27 -21.72 15.54 -11.78
C ASP A 27 -21.70 14.00 -11.70
N THR A 28 -21.12 13.43 -10.63
CA THR A 28 -21.12 11.99 -10.37
C THR A 28 -21.43 11.67 -8.90
N ASP A 29 -21.67 10.39 -8.62
CA ASP A 29 -21.75 9.83 -7.26
C ASP A 29 -20.40 9.34 -6.74
N ASN A 30 -19.31 9.63 -7.46
CA ASN A 30 -17.98 9.17 -7.12
C ASN A 30 -17.27 10.16 -6.19
N PHE A 31 -16.42 9.61 -5.34
CA PHE A 31 -15.50 10.32 -4.48
C PHE A 31 -14.08 9.91 -4.82
N SER A 32 -13.20 10.89 -4.96
CA SER A 32 -11.76 10.67 -4.93
C SER A 32 -11.32 10.53 -3.49
N VAL A 33 -10.48 9.54 -3.21
CA VAL A 33 -9.82 9.37 -1.90
C VAL A 33 -8.34 9.15 -2.12
N ASN A 34 -7.52 10.02 -1.54
CA ASN A 34 -6.07 9.94 -1.62
C ASN A 34 -5.45 10.13 -0.23
N LEU A 35 -4.36 9.41 0.03
CA LEU A 35 -3.56 9.56 1.24
C LEU A 35 -2.54 10.69 1.05
N CYS A 36 -2.41 11.54 2.05
CA CYS A 36 -1.45 12.65 2.05
C CYS A 36 -0.37 12.39 3.10
N ILE A 37 0.88 12.19 2.65
CA ILE A 37 2.05 12.03 3.53
C ILE A 37 3.16 13.02 3.15
N ASP A 38 3.58 13.84 4.11
CA ASP A 38 4.58 14.91 3.92
C ASP A 38 4.29 15.77 2.68
N MET A 39 3.05 16.22 2.54
CA MET A 39 2.53 17.01 1.42
C MET A 39 2.51 16.30 0.06
N ASN A 40 2.86 15.01 0.01
CA ASN A 40 2.73 14.18 -1.18
C ASN A 40 1.41 13.42 -1.16
N ILE A 41 0.82 13.19 -2.34
CA ILE A 41 -0.47 12.55 -2.51
C ILE A 41 -0.27 11.15 -3.10
N TYR A 42 -0.93 10.15 -2.53
CA TYR A 42 -0.87 8.75 -2.94
C TYR A 42 -2.27 8.14 -3.10
N PRO A 43 -2.60 7.54 -4.25
CA PRO A 43 -1.84 7.63 -5.51
C PRO A 43 -1.73 9.07 -6.01
N THR A 44 -0.75 9.33 -6.89
CA THR A 44 -0.61 10.65 -7.57
C THR A 44 -1.70 10.89 -8.60
N GLN A 45 -2.33 9.83 -9.08
CA GLN A 45 -3.54 9.88 -9.90
C GLN A 45 -4.79 10.00 -9.03
N LEU A 46 -5.90 10.40 -9.65
CA LEU A 46 -7.20 10.51 -9.00
C LEU A 46 -7.79 9.10 -8.77
N ALA A 47 -7.57 8.52 -7.59
CA ALA A 47 -8.22 7.27 -7.19
C ALA A 47 -9.65 7.57 -6.76
N TYR A 48 -10.63 7.05 -7.49
CA TYR A 48 -12.03 7.33 -7.21
C TYR A 48 -12.94 6.13 -7.35
N ASN A 49 -13.98 6.10 -6.52
CA ASN A 49 -15.07 5.15 -6.63
C ASN A 49 -16.33 5.75 -6.01
N LYS A 50 -17.48 5.06 -6.15
CA LYS A 50 -18.71 5.41 -5.45
C LYS A 50 -18.50 5.35 -3.93
N ALA A 51 -19.13 6.25 -3.20
CA ALA A 51 -19.02 6.31 -1.74
C ALA A 51 -19.35 4.96 -1.07
N SER A 52 -20.36 4.26 -1.59
CA SER A 52 -20.81 2.95 -1.08
C SER A 52 -19.77 1.83 -1.19
N TYR A 53 -18.81 1.94 -2.11
CA TYR A 53 -17.71 0.98 -2.23
C TYR A 53 -16.53 1.37 -1.35
N LEU A 54 -16.34 2.67 -1.11
CA LEU A 54 -15.23 3.18 -0.32
C LEU A 54 -15.47 3.06 1.19
N ILE A 55 -16.72 3.22 1.63
CA ILE A 55 -17.09 3.34 3.05
C ILE A 55 -16.55 2.21 3.92
N ASP A 56 -16.59 0.97 3.44
CA ASP A 56 -16.21 -0.22 4.20
C ASP A 56 -14.72 -0.21 4.55
N TYR A 57 -13.87 0.34 3.67
CA TYR A 57 -12.43 0.46 3.89
C TYR A 57 -12.05 1.52 4.94
N PHE A 58 -12.99 2.40 5.31
CA PHE A 58 -12.80 3.43 6.31
C PHE A 58 -13.62 3.17 7.58
N ASN A 59 -14.20 1.99 7.75
CA ASN A 59 -14.93 1.67 8.97
C ASN A 59 -13.97 1.72 10.19
N PRO A 60 -14.22 2.58 11.19
CA PRO A 60 -13.34 2.73 12.36
C PRO A 60 -13.18 1.45 13.20
N LYS A 61 -14.04 0.44 12.98
CA LYS A 61 -13.99 -0.86 13.65
C LYS A 61 -13.10 -1.87 12.95
N LEU A 62 -12.49 -1.55 11.81
CA LEU A 62 -11.55 -2.44 11.13
C LEU A 62 -10.35 -2.73 12.03
N GLU A 63 -9.97 -4.01 12.08
CA GLU A 63 -8.86 -4.50 12.92
C GLU A 63 -7.52 -3.85 12.56
N ILE A 64 -7.33 -3.40 11.31
CA ILE A 64 -6.11 -2.72 10.88
C ILE A 64 -5.80 -1.46 11.71
N PHE A 65 -6.83 -0.79 12.25
CA PHE A 65 -6.67 0.41 13.09
C PHE A 65 -6.41 0.08 14.57
N SER A 66 -6.38 -1.20 14.94
CA SER A 66 -6.12 -1.67 16.31
C SER A 66 -5.04 -2.76 16.40
N ASN A 67 -4.60 -3.33 15.28
CA ASN A 67 -3.56 -4.36 15.22
C ASN A 67 -2.21 -3.79 15.69
N ILE A 68 -1.78 -4.20 16.89
CA ILE A 68 -0.51 -3.80 17.49
C ILE A 68 0.60 -4.75 17.04
N ASN A 69 1.72 -4.19 16.60
CA ASN A 69 2.96 -4.94 16.38
C ASN A 69 4.17 -4.03 16.62
N ASP A 70 4.66 -4.01 17.85
CA ASP A 70 5.81 -3.17 18.22
C ASP A 70 7.09 -3.57 17.49
N GLU A 71 7.30 -4.87 17.23
CA GLU A 71 8.50 -5.34 16.52
C GLU A 71 8.60 -4.74 15.12
N LEU A 72 7.52 -4.81 14.33
CA LEU A 72 7.46 -4.16 13.02
C LEU A 72 7.45 -2.63 13.15
N PHE A 73 6.76 -2.09 14.16
CA PHE A 73 6.61 -0.65 14.33
C PHE A 73 7.97 0.05 14.49
N TYR A 74 8.94 -0.55 15.19
CA TYR A 74 10.25 0.08 15.41
C TYR A 74 11.30 -0.22 14.34
N LEU A 75 10.96 -0.96 13.30
CA LEU A 75 11.83 -1.09 12.13
C LEU A 75 12.04 0.26 11.43
N ASP A 76 13.20 0.39 10.80
CA ASP A 76 13.44 1.47 9.85
C ASP A 76 12.55 1.30 8.61
N ASP A 77 12.39 2.37 7.84
CA ASP A 77 11.43 2.39 6.72
C ASP A 77 11.72 1.31 5.67
N ARG A 78 12.99 0.94 5.47
CA ARG A 78 13.39 -0.02 4.43
C ARG A 78 13.11 -1.45 4.88
N ASP A 79 13.53 -1.81 6.08
CA ASP A 79 13.25 -3.12 6.67
C ASP A 79 11.74 -3.30 6.88
N LEU A 80 11.04 -2.23 7.28
CA LEU A 80 9.59 -2.22 7.41
C LEU A 80 8.90 -2.51 6.07
N MET A 81 9.31 -1.83 4.99
CA MET A 81 8.81 -2.07 3.64
C MET A 81 9.01 -3.54 3.24
N ILE A 82 10.21 -4.07 3.42
CA ILE A 82 10.54 -5.46 3.04
C ILE A 82 9.65 -6.44 3.81
N ASN A 83 9.52 -6.29 5.13
CA ASN A 83 8.72 -7.18 5.97
C ASN A 83 7.23 -7.13 5.62
N LEU A 84 6.68 -5.94 5.40
CA LEU A 84 5.27 -5.76 5.01
C LEU A 84 4.99 -6.37 3.63
N MET A 85 5.84 -6.07 2.66
CA MET A 85 5.66 -6.53 1.29
C MET A 85 5.93 -8.02 1.13
N ALA A 86 6.89 -8.59 1.84
CA ALA A 86 7.14 -10.04 1.82
C ALA A 86 5.93 -10.83 2.33
N LYS A 87 5.19 -10.29 3.31
CA LYS A 87 3.97 -10.90 3.82
C LYS A 87 2.76 -10.69 2.88
N GLY A 88 2.61 -9.50 2.31
CA GLY A 88 1.47 -9.16 1.42
C GLY A 88 1.60 -9.68 -0.01
N PHE A 89 2.83 -9.82 -0.52
CA PHE A 89 3.14 -10.24 -1.88
C PHE A 89 4.01 -11.49 -1.91
N GLY A 90 3.78 -12.41 -0.96
CA GLY A 90 4.59 -13.61 -0.78
C GLY A 90 4.86 -14.37 -2.07
N TYR A 91 3.88 -14.46 -2.98
CA TYR A 91 4.04 -15.10 -4.29
C TYR A 91 5.05 -14.37 -5.18
N ILE A 92 4.86 -13.07 -5.42
CA ILE A 92 5.72 -12.20 -6.22
C ILE A 92 7.15 -12.18 -5.70
N TYR A 93 7.32 -12.12 -4.38
CA TYR A 93 8.63 -12.10 -3.76
C TYR A 93 9.30 -13.48 -3.85
N ALA A 94 8.56 -14.56 -3.58
CA ALA A 94 9.08 -15.92 -3.70
C ALA A 94 9.55 -16.25 -5.14
N ILE A 95 8.80 -15.78 -6.15
CA ILE A 95 9.18 -15.94 -7.56
C ILE A 95 10.54 -15.30 -7.85
N GLU A 96 10.81 -14.10 -7.32
CA GLU A 96 12.10 -13.43 -7.52
C GLU A 96 13.23 -14.15 -6.83
N GLU A 97 13.01 -14.66 -5.62
CA GLU A 97 14.03 -15.46 -4.95
C GLU A 97 14.30 -16.76 -5.72
N LEU A 98 13.30 -17.38 -6.34
CA LEU A 98 13.51 -18.54 -7.23
C LEU A 98 14.30 -18.16 -8.50
N ILE A 99 14.03 -17.00 -9.11
CA ILE A 99 14.77 -16.51 -10.28
C ILE A 99 16.22 -16.20 -9.92
N LYS A 100 16.44 -15.49 -8.81
CA LYS A 100 17.76 -15.15 -8.27
C LYS A 100 18.59 -16.39 -7.92
N ASP A 101 17.93 -17.44 -7.41
CA ASP A 101 18.53 -18.74 -7.15
C ASP A 101 18.74 -19.59 -8.42
N HIS A 102 18.42 -19.07 -9.61
CA HIS A 102 18.50 -19.77 -10.91
C HIS A 102 17.65 -21.04 -10.97
N LYS A 103 16.58 -21.14 -10.16
CA LYS A 103 15.67 -22.30 -10.12
C LYS A 103 14.58 -22.23 -11.21
N ILE A 104 14.28 -21.03 -11.67
CA ILE A 104 13.39 -20.72 -12.81
C ILE A 104 13.98 -19.52 -13.55
N ASN A 105 13.59 -19.29 -14.81
CA ASN A 105 13.90 -18.04 -15.52
C ASN A 105 12.62 -17.28 -15.92
N TYR A 106 12.76 -16.00 -16.31
CA TYR A 106 11.60 -15.16 -16.67
C TYR A 106 10.82 -15.69 -17.88
N GLN A 107 11.48 -16.34 -18.84
CA GLN A 107 10.82 -16.88 -20.03
C GLN A 107 9.98 -18.13 -19.70
N GLU A 108 10.48 -19.00 -18.83
CA GLU A 108 9.74 -20.14 -18.27
C GLU A 108 8.48 -19.69 -17.51
N PHE A 109 8.51 -18.51 -16.89
CA PHE A 109 7.34 -17.90 -16.27
C PHE A 109 6.31 -17.41 -17.30
N ILE A 110 6.76 -16.78 -18.40
CA ILE A 110 5.89 -16.27 -19.47
C ILE A 110 5.23 -17.40 -20.26
N ASP A 111 6.00 -18.46 -20.57
CA ASP A 111 5.58 -19.48 -21.53
C ASP A 111 4.67 -20.56 -20.95
N ASN A 112 4.56 -20.68 -19.62
CA ASN A 112 3.78 -21.74 -18.99
C ASN A 112 3.23 -21.36 -17.60
N GLU A 113 2.06 -20.71 -17.61
CA GLU A 113 1.34 -20.28 -16.41
C GLU A 113 0.94 -21.45 -15.48
N ASP A 114 0.67 -22.64 -16.03
CA ASP A 114 0.26 -23.82 -15.26
C ASP A 114 1.42 -24.44 -14.46
N VAL A 115 2.61 -24.59 -15.05
CA VAL A 115 3.84 -25.04 -14.36
C VAL A 115 4.26 -24.03 -13.28
N PHE A 116 3.96 -22.76 -13.50
CA PHE A 116 4.16 -21.70 -12.54
C PHE A 116 3.26 -21.85 -11.29
N PHE A 117 1.96 -22.07 -11.46
CA PHE A 117 1.05 -22.31 -10.33
C PHE A 117 1.39 -23.59 -9.55
N GLU A 118 1.87 -24.63 -10.23
CA GLU A 118 2.33 -25.87 -9.59
C GLU A 118 3.55 -25.64 -8.69
N LYS A 119 4.54 -24.84 -9.14
CA LYS A 119 5.72 -24.48 -8.32
C LYS A 119 5.41 -23.45 -7.23
N LEU A 120 4.42 -22.58 -7.44
CA LEU A 120 3.92 -21.66 -6.42
C LEU A 120 3.29 -22.40 -5.23
N ASN A 121 2.60 -23.52 -5.45
CA ASN A 121 2.07 -24.35 -4.36
C ASN A 121 3.16 -24.88 -3.42
N VAL A 122 4.42 -24.96 -3.88
CA VAL A 122 5.59 -25.36 -3.07
C VAL A 122 6.08 -24.24 -2.14
N THR A 123 5.75 -22.97 -2.43
CA THR A 123 6.26 -21.80 -1.67
C THR A 123 5.60 -21.57 -0.31
N LYS A 124 4.74 -22.50 0.17
CA LYS A 124 4.02 -22.42 1.46
C LYS A 124 3.30 -21.08 1.63
N GLN A 125 2.26 -20.89 0.83
CA GLN A 125 1.33 -19.78 1.04
C GLN A 125 0.64 -19.93 2.39
N ASN A 126 0.71 -18.91 3.24
CA ASN A 126 -0.39 -18.63 4.13
C ASN A 126 -1.40 -17.83 3.30
N GLY A 127 -2.61 -18.37 3.11
CA GLY A 127 -3.73 -17.62 2.53
C GLY A 127 -4.24 -16.49 3.45
N GLU A 128 -3.44 -16.08 4.43
CA GLU A 128 -3.75 -15.01 5.36
C GLU A 128 -3.44 -13.68 4.69
N VAL A 129 -4.47 -12.86 4.53
CA VAL A 129 -4.33 -11.45 4.16
C VAL A 129 -3.36 -10.80 5.13
N ASN A 130 -2.42 -9.98 4.63
CA ASN A 130 -1.51 -9.26 5.50
C ASN A 130 -2.36 -8.35 6.42
N PRO A 131 -2.37 -8.57 7.75
CA PRO A 131 -3.28 -7.89 8.67
C PRO A 131 -2.97 -6.39 8.84
N TYR A 132 -1.88 -5.93 8.22
CA TYR A 132 -1.45 -4.54 8.20
C TYR A 132 -1.73 -3.86 6.86
N LEU A 133 -2.14 -4.61 5.81
CA LEU A 133 -2.46 -4.04 4.50
C LEU A 133 -3.80 -3.34 4.57
N TRP A 134 -3.82 -2.06 4.23
CA TRP A 134 -5.04 -1.30 4.10
C TRP A 134 -5.56 -1.48 2.68
N GLU A 135 -6.54 -2.37 2.52
CA GLU A 135 -7.09 -2.74 1.21
C GLU A 135 -8.04 -1.67 0.64
N ILE A 136 -7.63 -0.40 0.67
CA ILE A 136 -8.36 0.70 0.04
C ILE A 136 -8.41 0.40 -1.45
N ASP A 137 -9.59 0.08 -1.98
CA ASP A 137 -9.88 -0.13 -3.39
C ASP A 137 -8.72 -0.74 -4.22
N TYR A 138 -8.76 -2.07 -4.36
CA TYR A 138 -7.75 -2.83 -5.09
C TYR A 138 -7.43 -2.29 -6.49
N MET A 139 -8.44 -1.80 -7.22
CA MET A 139 -8.28 -1.35 -8.60
C MET A 139 -7.59 0.01 -8.67
N GLU A 140 -7.87 0.89 -7.72
CA GLU A 140 -7.37 2.25 -7.69
C GLU A 140 -6.01 2.40 -6.96
N TYR A 141 -5.67 1.46 -6.07
CA TYR A 141 -4.41 1.48 -5.32
C TYR A 141 -3.48 0.33 -5.70
N VAL A 142 -3.87 -0.90 -5.41
CA VAL A 142 -2.99 -2.09 -5.50
C VAL A 142 -2.59 -2.36 -6.95
N ASN A 143 -3.55 -2.27 -7.89
CA ASN A 143 -3.31 -2.36 -9.34
C ASN A 143 -2.54 -1.17 -9.90
N LYS A 144 -2.39 -0.10 -9.13
CA LYS A 144 -1.60 1.08 -9.51
C LYS A 144 -0.25 1.11 -8.79
N GLY A 145 0.06 0.04 -8.05
CA GLY A 145 1.34 -0.15 -7.39
C GLY A 145 1.51 0.71 -6.15
N ILE A 146 0.40 1.09 -5.53
CA ILE A 146 0.36 1.79 -4.25
C ILE A 146 -0.21 0.82 -3.21
N TYR A 147 0.54 0.63 -2.14
CA TYR A 147 0.25 -0.36 -1.09
C TYR A 147 0.26 0.37 0.25
N PRO A 148 -0.90 0.81 0.74
CA PRO A 148 -1.00 1.46 2.03
C PRO A 148 -1.05 0.41 3.15
N PHE A 149 -0.37 0.69 4.25
CA PHE A 149 -0.36 -0.15 5.45
C PHE A 149 -0.58 0.71 6.69
N VAL A 150 -1.08 0.07 7.76
CA VAL A 150 -1.17 0.67 9.08
C VAL A 150 -0.61 -0.29 10.12
N ILE A 151 0.27 0.21 10.99
CA ILE A 151 0.80 -0.54 12.14
C ILE A 151 0.61 0.31 13.39
N ASN A 152 0.06 -0.30 14.44
CA ASN A 152 -0.13 0.36 15.72
C ASN A 152 0.93 -0.13 16.72
N SER A 153 1.29 0.74 17.65
CA SER A 153 2.20 0.44 18.76
C SER A 153 1.44 0.48 20.09
N SER A 154 1.90 -0.32 21.05
CA SER A 154 1.43 -0.26 22.43
C SER A 154 1.69 1.11 23.09
N SER A 155 2.56 1.94 22.50
CA SER A 155 2.85 3.31 22.94
C SER A 155 1.73 4.33 22.61
N GLY A 156 0.66 3.92 21.92
CA GLY A 156 -0.42 4.83 21.48
C GLY A 156 -0.09 5.62 20.21
N LEU A 157 0.87 5.14 19.44
CA LEU A 157 1.24 5.67 18.13
C LEU A 157 0.85 4.69 17.02
N SER A 158 0.58 5.24 15.84
CA SER A 158 0.28 4.50 14.62
C SER A 158 1.20 5.00 13.50
N LYS A 159 1.79 4.07 12.76
CA LYS A 159 2.47 4.35 11.50
C LYS A 159 1.49 4.11 10.36
N VAL A 160 1.27 5.13 9.54
CA VAL A 160 0.66 4.97 8.22
C VAL A 160 1.79 4.91 7.21
N ILE A 161 1.85 3.83 6.45
CA ILE A 161 2.91 3.54 5.50
C ILE A 161 2.31 3.50 4.10
N VAL A 162 2.98 4.11 3.13
CA VAL A 162 2.68 3.89 1.71
C VAL A 162 3.93 3.35 1.05
N VAL A 163 3.85 2.09 0.63
CA VAL A 163 4.85 1.50 -0.27
C VAL A 163 4.37 1.70 -1.69
N PHE A 164 5.25 2.11 -2.59
CA PHE A 164 4.89 2.35 -3.99
C PHE A 164 5.97 1.92 -4.97
N ASN A 165 5.55 1.46 -6.14
CA ASN A 165 6.45 1.22 -7.27
C ASN A 165 6.61 2.52 -8.07
N LYS A 166 7.83 3.07 -8.10
CA LYS A 166 8.19 4.35 -8.71
C LYS A 166 8.02 4.38 -10.23
N ASN A 167 8.09 3.22 -10.87
CA ASN A 167 8.15 3.10 -12.33
C ASN A 167 6.93 2.39 -12.91
N ARG A 168 5.87 2.18 -12.11
CA ARG A 168 4.71 1.42 -12.56
C ARG A 168 3.86 2.24 -13.52
N SER A 169 3.57 1.68 -14.69
CA SER A 169 2.53 2.23 -15.56
C SER A 169 1.15 1.94 -14.98
N CYS A 170 0.30 2.96 -14.92
CA CYS A 170 -1.07 2.81 -14.41
C CYS A 170 -1.97 2.03 -15.39
N ASP A 171 -1.51 1.81 -16.61
CA ASP A 171 -2.29 1.18 -17.70
C ASP A 171 -2.04 -0.34 -17.83
N LEU A 172 -1.13 -0.91 -17.04
CA LEU A 172 -0.72 -2.31 -17.13
C LEU A 172 -0.99 -3.07 -15.83
N ASP A 173 -1.33 -4.36 -15.95
CA ASP A 173 -1.35 -5.23 -14.78
C ASP A 173 0.07 -5.40 -14.19
N TYR A 174 0.16 -5.71 -12.90
CA TYR A 174 1.41 -5.87 -12.17
C TYR A 174 2.34 -6.87 -12.84
N ILE A 175 1.79 -8.00 -13.31
CA ILE A 175 2.57 -9.05 -13.96
C ILE A 175 3.13 -8.52 -15.28
N GLU A 176 2.31 -7.86 -16.09
CA GLU A 176 2.72 -7.27 -17.37
C GLU A 176 3.79 -6.17 -17.23
N ASP A 177 3.60 -5.22 -16.31
CA ASP A 177 4.57 -4.15 -16.00
C ASP A 177 5.92 -4.75 -15.58
N ARG A 178 5.89 -5.81 -14.79
CA ARG A 178 7.10 -6.50 -14.31
C ARG A 178 7.82 -7.23 -15.44
N LEU A 179 7.08 -7.85 -16.36
CA LEU A 179 7.65 -8.55 -17.50
C LEU A 179 8.35 -7.59 -18.48
N LEU A 180 7.79 -6.40 -18.69
CA LEU A 180 8.40 -5.39 -19.58
C LEU A 180 9.77 -4.89 -19.11
N LEU A 181 10.03 -4.90 -17.79
CA LEU A 181 11.28 -4.42 -17.20
C LEU A 181 12.29 -5.54 -16.87
N SER A 182 11.94 -6.80 -17.12
CA SER A 182 12.75 -7.98 -16.76
C SER A 182 14.17 -7.94 -17.33
N ASN A 183 14.31 -7.63 -18.61
CA ASN A 183 15.61 -7.54 -19.30
C ASN A 183 16.52 -6.46 -18.70
N THR A 184 15.95 -5.30 -18.36
CA THR A 184 16.69 -4.18 -17.75
C THR A 184 17.18 -4.55 -16.35
N ARG A 185 16.37 -5.24 -15.54
CA ARG A 185 16.72 -5.64 -14.17
C ARG A 185 17.82 -6.70 -14.11
N LEU A 186 17.73 -7.72 -14.97
CA LEU A 186 18.77 -8.75 -15.10
C LEU A 186 20.13 -8.15 -15.45
N SER A 187 20.15 -7.21 -16.41
CA SER A 187 21.39 -6.56 -16.85
C SER A 187 22.06 -5.68 -15.77
N GLN A 188 21.30 -5.26 -14.76
CA GLN A 188 21.75 -4.33 -13.72
C GLN A 188 21.92 -5.00 -12.34
N SER A 189 21.78 -6.33 -12.24
CA SER A 189 21.85 -7.11 -10.99
C SER A 189 21.00 -6.52 -9.86
N VAL A 190 19.77 -6.12 -10.19
CA VAL A 190 18.89 -5.40 -9.26
C VAL A 190 18.00 -6.38 -8.48
N GLY A 191 18.00 -6.28 -7.15
CA GLY A 191 17.10 -7.09 -6.30
C GLY A 191 15.65 -6.61 -6.35
N PHE A 192 14.72 -7.45 -5.88
CA PHE A 192 13.29 -7.14 -5.93
C PHE A 192 12.94 -5.83 -5.20
N PHE A 193 13.46 -5.60 -3.99
CA PHE A 193 13.22 -4.40 -3.16
C PHE A 193 14.26 -3.29 -3.36
N ASP A 194 14.75 -3.11 -4.59
CA ASP A 194 15.69 -2.05 -4.89
C ASP A 194 15.02 -0.67 -4.92
N GLU A 195 15.71 0.34 -4.36
CA GLU A 195 15.20 1.71 -4.22
C GLU A 195 14.98 2.42 -5.57
N ARG A 196 15.56 1.94 -6.67
CA ARG A 196 15.25 2.46 -8.01
C ARG A 196 13.82 2.18 -8.43
N PHE A 197 13.22 1.10 -7.91
CA PHE A 197 11.89 0.64 -8.26
C PHE A 197 10.89 0.85 -7.12
N TRP A 198 11.32 0.72 -5.87
CA TRP A 198 10.45 0.85 -4.72
C TRP A 198 10.71 2.13 -3.95
N GLY A 199 9.62 2.75 -3.50
CA GLY A 199 9.61 3.84 -2.55
C GLY A 199 8.77 3.46 -1.34
N VAL A 200 9.12 4.04 -0.21
CA VAL A 200 8.34 3.97 1.02
C VAL A 200 8.20 5.38 1.59
N LYS A 201 7.00 5.69 2.06
CA LYS A 201 6.71 6.85 2.89
C LYS A 201 6.05 6.40 4.17
N VAL A 202 6.48 6.98 5.28
CA VAL A 202 5.97 6.66 6.61
C VAL A 202 5.56 7.96 7.28
N SER A 203 4.35 7.99 7.83
CA SER A 203 3.92 9.02 8.76
C SER A 203 3.61 8.40 10.10
N CYS A 204 4.15 8.97 11.18
CA CYS A 204 3.89 8.53 12.54
C CYS A 204 2.94 9.52 13.21
N VAL A 205 1.80 9.01 13.68
CA VAL A 205 0.72 9.81 14.27
C VAL A 205 0.26 9.19 15.58
N LYS A 206 -0.44 9.96 16.42
CA LYS A 206 -1.13 9.36 17.57
C LYS A 206 -2.28 8.50 17.09
N SER A 207 -2.50 7.35 17.71
CA SER A 207 -3.58 6.44 17.33
C SER A 207 -4.96 7.10 17.44
N ASP A 208 -5.16 7.95 18.46
CA ASP A 208 -6.40 8.72 18.60
C ASP A 208 -6.59 9.75 17.47
N GLU A 209 -5.52 10.36 16.98
CA GLU A 209 -5.57 11.29 15.84
C GLU A 209 -5.91 10.55 14.54
N LEU A 210 -5.31 9.37 14.31
CA LEU A 210 -5.66 8.51 13.18
C LEU A 210 -7.15 8.12 13.25
N ASN A 211 -7.62 7.65 14.40
CA ASN A 211 -9.01 7.28 14.60
C ASN A 211 -9.97 8.45 14.31
N LEU A 212 -9.63 9.68 14.71
CA LEU A 212 -10.43 10.87 14.39
C LEU A 212 -10.48 11.14 12.88
N ILE A 213 -9.35 10.99 12.18
CA ILE A 213 -9.28 11.12 10.72
C ILE A 213 -10.20 10.09 10.05
N ILE A 214 -10.08 8.81 10.43
CA ILE A 214 -10.87 7.71 9.87
C ILE A 214 -12.37 7.90 10.15
N ASN A 215 -12.75 8.22 11.39
CA ASN A 215 -14.15 8.48 11.75
C ASN A 215 -14.76 9.60 10.90
N LYS A 216 -14.00 10.66 10.62
CA LYS A 216 -14.49 11.77 9.82
C LYS A 216 -14.59 11.41 8.34
N VAL A 217 -13.65 10.66 7.78
CA VAL A 217 -13.76 10.13 6.40
C VAL A 217 -14.97 9.21 6.27
N TYR A 218 -15.12 8.27 7.21
CA TYR A 218 -16.26 7.36 7.27
C TYR A 218 -17.59 8.11 7.30
N SER A 219 -17.72 9.14 8.14
CA SER A 219 -18.93 9.95 8.23
C SER A 219 -19.25 10.68 6.93
N VAL A 220 -18.23 11.20 6.22
CA VAL A 220 -18.42 11.88 4.93
C VAL A 220 -18.93 10.92 3.86
N LEU A 221 -18.33 9.73 3.76
CA LEU A 221 -18.75 8.69 2.82
C LEU A 221 -20.13 8.12 3.15
N SER A 222 -20.43 7.95 4.45
CA SER A 222 -21.74 7.47 4.93
C SER A 222 -22.87 8.42 4.56
N ASN A 223 -22.66 9.73 4.71
CA ASN A 223 -23.68 10.73 4.38
C ASN A 223 -23.92 10.89 2.87
N ALA A 224 -23.03 10.34 2.05
CA ALA A 224 -23.07 10.42 0.60
C ALA A 224 -23.49 9.11 -0.08
N SER A 225 -23.63 8.02 0.69
CA SER A 225 -24.08 6.70 0.23
C SER A 225 -25.58 6.53 0.45
#